data_AF-A0A645DN52-F1
#
_entry.id   AF-A0A645DN52-F1
#
_cell.length_a   1.000
_cell.length_b   1.000
_cell.length_c   1.000
_cell.angle_alpha   90.00
_cell.angle_beta   90.00
_cell.angle_gamma   90.00
#
_symmetry.space_group_name_H-M   'P 1'
#
loop_
_entity.id
_entity.type
_entity.pdbx_description
1 polymer ?
#
loop_
_entity_poly.entity_id
_entity_poly.type
_entity_poly.pdbx_seq_one_letter_code
_entity_poly.pdbx_strand_id
1 'polypeptide(L)'
;MAALIVEVIDGTLSPLAQALMQTALLPAGVKPEVITLSGGVGECYRNQPADPFCFSDIGPLLATALHEHPRLREMNVQFPAQTVRATVIGAGAHTLSLSGSTIWLEGVALPLRNLPVAIPVDEADLVAAWQQALMQLDLDPQTDAYVLALPGSLPVRYAALLTVIDALLAFVARYPNPHPLLVVAEQDFGKALGMLLRPQLQQHPLAVIDEVVVRAGDYIDIGTPLFGGSVVPVTVKSLAFPS
;
A
#
# COMPACT_ATOMS: atom_id res chain seq x y z
N MET A 1 11.26 -9.81 -29.83
CA MET A 1 10.92 -9.38 -28.46
C MET A 1 12.16 -8.93 -27.68
N ALA A 2 13.17 -9.78 -27.46
CA ALA A 2 14.39 -9.39 -26.71
C ALA A 2 15.08 -8.11 -27.25
N ALA A 3 15.23 -7.99 -28.58
CA ALA A 3 15.79 -6.78 -29.20
C ALA A 3 14.99 -5.50 -28.86
N LEU A 4 13.66 -5.59 -28.85
CA LEU A 4 12.78 -4.46 -28.51
C LEU A 4 12.93 -4.05 -27.04
N ILE A 5 13.10 -5.02 -26.13
CA ILE A 5 13.38 -4.74 -24.71
C ILE A 5 14.70 -3.98 -24.57
N VAL A 6 15.73 -4.40 -25.30
CA VAL A 6 17.03 -3.72 -25.29
C VAL A 6 16.95 -2.31 -25.90
N GLU A 7 16.17 -2.12 -26.97
CA GLU A 7 15.91 -0.78 -27.52
C GLU A 7 15.30 0.17 -26.48
N VAL A 8 14.38 -0.34 -25.64
CA VAL A 8 13.77 0.43 -24.55
C VAL A 8 14.82 0.82 -23.50
N ILE A 9 15.67 -0.12 -23.09
CA ILE A 9 16.74 0.12 -22.11
C ILE A 9 17.74 1.16 -22.60
N ASP A 10 18.10 1.10 -23.88
CA ASP A 10 19.04 2.03 -24.51
C ASP A 10 18.41 3.39 -24.89
N GLY A 11 17.09 3.52 -24.78
CA GLY A 11 16.37 4.74 -25.15
C GLY A 11 16.28 4.99 -26.66
N THR A 12 16.64 4.01 -27.50
CA THR A 12 16.60 4.09 -28.97
C THR A 12 15.44 3.27 -29.54
N LEU A 13 14.21 3.63 -29.18
CA LEU A 13 13.03 2.82 -29.50
C LEU A 13 12.61 2.94 -30.97
N SER A 14 12.48 1.81 -31.66
CA SER A 14 11.82 1.73 -32.97
C SER A 14 10.32 2.07 -32.88
N PRO A 15 9.64 2.40 -34.01
CA PRO A 15 8.19 2.61 -34.01
C PRO A 15 7.40 1.41 -33.45
N LEU A 16 7.88 0.19 -33.67
CA LEU A 16 7.29 -1.01 -33.12
C LEU A 16 7.45 -1.09 -31.59
N ALA A 17 8.64 -0.79 -31.07
CA ALA A 17 8.86 -0.76 -29.63
C ALA A 17 7.95 0.28 -28.96
N GLN A 18 7.81 1.48 -29.54
CA GLN A 18 6.92 2.53 -29.04
C GLN A 18 5.45 2.09 -29.01
N ALA A 19 4.98 1.41 -30.07
CA ALA A 19 3.59 0.93 -30.15
C ALA A 19 3.24 -0.17 -29.15
N LEU A 20 4.24 -0.90 -28.62
CA LEU A 20 4.05 -2.00 -27.67
C LEU A 20 4.15 -1.58 -26.21
N MET A 21 4.55 -0.34 -25.92
CA MET A 21 4.67 0.18 -24.55
C MET A 21 3.29 0.33 -23.90
N GLN A 22 3.16 -0.19 -22.68
CA GLN A 22 1.94 -0.06 -21.86
C GLN A 22 2.00 1.12 -20.89
N THR A 23 3.20 1.67 -20.66
CA THR A 23 3.46 2.80 -19.76
C THR A 23 4.23 3.89 -20.50
N ALA A 24 4.37 5.05 -19.86
CA ALA A 24 5.25 6.10 -20.35
C ALA A 24 6.68 5.58 -20.60
N LEU A 25 7.35 6.18 -21.58
CA LEU A 25 8.72 5.84 -21.94
C LEU A 25 9.69 6.23 -20.82
N LEU A 26 10.84 5.55 -20.77
CA LEU A 26 11.95 5.97 -19.91
C LEU A 26 12.42 7.39 -20.32
N PRO A 27 12.89 8.21 -19.36
CA PRO A 27 13.42 9.53 -19.65
C PRO A 27 14.55 9.49 -20.70
N ALA A 28 14.47 10.37 -21.70
CA ALA A 28 15.49 10.44 -22.74
C ALA A 28 16.85 10.87 -22.17
N GLY A 29 17.93 10.24 -22.68
CA GLY A 29 19.31 10.59 -22.30
C GLY A 29 19.79 10.02 -20.95
N VAL A 30 18.95 9.27 -20.24
CA VAL A 30 19.33 8.59 -18.99
C VAL A 30 19.72 7.15 -19.30
N LYS A 31 20.98 6.79 -19.06
CA LYS A 31 21.44 5.39 -19.14
C LYS A 31 21.28 4.73 -17.77
N PRO A 32 20.57 3.60 -17.66
CA PRO A 32 20.45 2.88 -16.38
C PRO A 32 21.83 2.43 -15.86
N GLU A 33 22.12 2.74 -14.60
CA GLU A 33 23.34 2.25 -13.93
C GLU A 33 23.25 0.77 -13.57
N VAL A 34 22.04 0.31 -13.25
CA VAL A 34 21.72 -1.07 -12.88
C VAL A 34 20.44 -1.48 -13.60
N ILE A 35 20.43 -2.69 -14.14
CA ILE A 35 19.25 -3.31 -14.74
C ILE A 35 18.92 -4.54 -13.91
N THR A 36 17.64 -4.74 -13.60
CA THR A 36 17.18 -5.98 -12.97
C THR A 36 16.03 -6.54 -13.80
N LEU A 37 15.99 -7.87 -13.92
CA LEU A 37 14.90 -8.58 -14.57
C LEU A 37 14.10 -9.32 -13.49
N SER A 38 12.78 -9.15 -13.50
CA SER A 38 11.87 -9.71 -12.50
C SER A 38 10.76 -10.55 -13.14
N GLY A 39 9.99 -11.26 -12.32
CA GLY A 39 8.95 -12.18 -12.78
C GLY A 39 9.50 -13.49 -13.38
N GLY A 40 8.63 -14.29 -14.00
CA GLY A 40 8.98 -15.64 -14.49
C GLY A 40 10.11 -15.64 -15.54
N VAL A 41 10.13 -14.66 -16.45
CA VAL A 41 11.21 -14.49 -17.43
C VAL A 41 12.52 -14.09 -16.76
N GLY A 42 12.49 -13.21 -15.75
CA GLY A 42 13.68 -12.85 -14.97
C GLY A 42 14.26 -14.04 -14.20
N GLU A 43 13.39 -14.91 -13.68
CA GLU A 43 13.82 -16.15 -13.01
C GLU A 43 14.46 -17.12 -14.02
N CYS A 44 13.84 -17.34 -15.17
CA CYS A 44 14.42 -18.14 -16.25
C CYS A 44 15.72 -17.55 -16.81
N TYR A 45 15.88 -16.22 -16.77
CA TYR A 45 17.10 -15.55 -17.23
C TYR A 45 18.27 -15.82 -16.28
N ARG A 46 17.99 -15.90 -14.97
CA ARG A 46 18.98 -16.26 -13.94
C ARG A 46 19.28 -17.76 -13.99
N ASN A 47 18.24 -18.58 -14.04
CA ASN A 47 18.27 -20.02 -13.94
C ASN A 47 17.65 -20.62 -15.21
N GLN A 48 18.45 -20.74 -16.27
CA GLN A 48 17.96 -21.25 -17.55
C GLN A 48 17.43 -22.69 -17.39
N PRO A 49 16.14 -22.94 -17.66
CA PRO A 49 15.59 -24.28 -17.57
C PRO A 49 16.15 -25.16 -18.70
N ALA A 50 16.35 -26.45 -18.41
CA ALA A 50 16.82 -27.41 -19.41
C ALA A 50 15.78 -27.66 -20.53
N ASP A 51 14.50 -27.60 -20.18
CA ASP A 51 13.40 -27.67 -21.14
C ASP A 51 12.87 -26.25 -21.45
N PRO A 52 12.99 -25.77 -22.70
CA PRO A 52 12.51 -24.44 -23.09
C PRO A 52 10.99 -24.28 -23.07
N PHE A 53 10.22 -25.36 -22.89
CA PHE A 53 8.75 -25.34 -22.82
C PHE A 53 8.20 -25.82 -21.47
N CYS A 54 9.02 -25.84 -20.42
CA CYS A 54 8.65 -26.38 -19.10
C CYS A 54 7.40 -25.74 -18.47
N PHE A 55 7.05 -24.51 -18.86
CA PHE A 55 5.85 -23.80 -18.39
C PHE A 55 4.72 -23.74 -19.43
N SER A 56 4.85 -24.46 -20.55
CA SER A 56 3.91 -24.41 -21.69
C SER A 56 3.70 -23.00 -22.27
N ASP A 57 4.69 -22.12 -22.11
CA ASP A 57 4.71 -20.77 -22.66
C ASP A 57 6.06 -20.45 -23.33
N ILE A 58 6.19 -19.23 -23.84
CA ILE A 58 7.43 -18.74 -24.50
C ILE A 58 8.39 -18.03 -23.54
N GLY A 59 8.09 -18.01 -22.24
CA GLY A 59 8.86 -17.29 -21.22
C GLY A 59 10.34 -17.73 -21.17
N PRO A 60 10.63 -19.04 -21.07
CA PRO A 60 12.01 -19.55 -21.10
C PRO A 60 12.78 -19.20 -22.39
N LEU A 61 12.10 -19.22 -23.53
CA LEU A 61 12.70 -18.83 -24.82
C LEU A 61 13.06 -17.35 -24.85
N LEU A 62 12.18 -16.48 -24.35
CA LEU A 62 12.47 -15.05 -24.22
C LEU A 62 13.62 -14.80 -23.25
N ALA A 63 13.65 -15.51 -22.12
CA ALA A 63 14.72 -15.41 -21.15
C ALA A 63 16.08 -15.80 -21.75
N THR A 64 16.11 -16.89 -22.52
CA THR A 64 17.31 -17.34 -23.26
C THR A 64 17.75 -16.28 -24.27
N ALA A 65 16.82 -15.76 -25.08
CA ALA A 65 17.12 -14.72 -26.06
C ALA A 65 17.63 -13.42 -25.44
N LEU A 66 17.12 -13.02 -24.26
CA LEU A 66 17.66 -11.91 -23.48
C LEU A 66 19.07 -12.24 -22.97
N HIS A 67 19.26 -13.44 -22.41
CA HIS A 67 20.54 -13.88 -21.84
C HIS A 67 21.65 -13.95 -22.90
N GLU A 68 21.30 -14.26 -24.14
CA GLU A 68 22.22 -14.31 -25.29
C GLU A 68 22.42 -12.97 -26.00
N HIS A 69 21.63 -11.95 -25.66
CA HIS A 69 21.64 -10.68 -26.37
C HIS A 69 22.96 -9.92 -26.12
N PRO A 70 23.77 -9.62 -27.15
CA PRO A 70 25.12 -9.05 -26.98
C PRO A 70 25.14 -7.74 -26.18
N ARG A 71 24.26 -6.80 -26.55
CA ARG A 71 24.14 -5.50 -25.87
C ARG A 71 23.74 -5.63 -24.39
N LEU A 72 22.85 -6.57 -24.06
CA LEU A 72 22.36 -6.72 -22.68
C LEU A 72 23.45 -7.34 -21.79
N ARG A 73 24.27 -8.24 -22.34
CA ARG A 73 25.43 -8.83 -21.64
C ARG A 73 26.49 -7.81 -21.24
N GLU A 74 26.60 -6.72 -21.99
CA GLU A 74 27.53 -5.62 -21.70
C GLU A 74 26.98 -4.64 -20.64
N MET A 75 25.70 -4.75 -20.29
CA MET A 75 25.07 -3.90 -19.28
C MET A 75 25.19 -4.49 -17.87
N ASN A 76 25.07 -3.63 -16.86
CA ASN A 76 25.12 -4.02 -15.45
C ASN A 76 23.79 -4.67 -15.02
N VAL A 77 23.55 -5.91 -15.46
CA VAL A 77 22.39 -6.71 -15.05
C VAL A 77 22.66 -7.32 -13.68
N GLN A 78 21.87 -6.94 -12.67
CA GLN A 78 21.97 -7.43 -11.32
C GLN A 78 20.77 -8.30 -10.93
N PHE A 79 21.00 -9.11 -9.91
CA PHE A 79 20.12 -10.17 -9.48
C PHE A 79 19.70 -9.94 -8.02
N PRO A 80 18.63 -9.15 -7.77
CA PRO A 80 18.18 -8.88 -6.41
C PRO A 80 17.71 -10.16 -5.72
N ALA A 81 17.70 -10.16 -4.38
CA ALA A 81 17.30 -11.34 -3.61
C ALA A 81 15.81 -11.71 -3.78
N GLN A 82 14.96 -10.78 -4.20
CA GLN A 82 13.52 -10.97 -4.34
C GLN A 82 13.03 -10.73 -5.78
N THR A 83 13.41 -11.58 -6.74
CA THR A 83 13.10 -11.42 -8.18
C THR A 83 11.66 -11.76 -8.58
N VAL A 84 11.09 -12.81 -8.01
CA VAL A 84 9.73 -13.27 -8.37
C VAL A 84 8.65 -12.31 -7.87
N ARG A 85 8.97 -11.48 -6.86
CA ARG A 85 8.06 -10.50 -6.25
C ARG A 85 8.44 -9.05 -6.53
N ALA A 86 9.53 -8.74 -7.23
CA ALA A 86 9.97 -7.36 -7.43
C ALA A 86 8.94 -6.50 -8.19
N THR A 87 8.19 -7.08 -9.14
CA THR A 87 7.10 -6.38 -9.83
C THR A 87 5.94 -6.05 -8.88
N VAL A 88 5.67 -6.95 -7.93
CA VAL A 88 4.63 -6.82 -6.90
C VAL A 88 5.07 -5.83 -5.80
N ILE A 89 6.34 -5.84 -5.42
CA ILE A 89 6.95 -4.90 -4.48
C ILE A 89 7.08 -3.51 -5.12
N GLY A 90 7.42 -3.43 -6.41
CA GLY A 90 7.51 -2.17 -7.15
C GLY A 90 6.14 -1.56 -7.43
N ALA A 91 5.09 -2.37 -7.63
CA ALA A 91 3.71 -1.91 -7.74
C ALA A 91 3.09 -1.60 -6.37
N GLY A 92 3.51 -2.30 -5.31
CA GLY A 92 3.18 -1.99 -3.93
C GLY A 92 4.02 -0.80 -3.45
N ALA A 93 3.74 0.40 -3.97
CA ALA A 93 4.37 1.62 -3.50
C ALA A 93 4.24 1.71 -1.98
N HIS A 94 5.34 1.47 -1.27
CA HIS A 94 5.43 1.75 0.16
C HIS A 94 5.68 3.24 0.32
N THR A 95 4.64 4.00 0.63
CA THR A 95 4.84 5.37 1.08
C THR A 95 5.05 5.32 2.58
N LEU A 96 6.30 5.52 3.01
CA LEU A 96 6.58 5.83 4.40
C LEU A 96 6.22 7.28 4.63
N SER A 97 5.14 7.49 5.38
CA SER A 97 4.71 8.82 5.83
C SER A 97 5.00 8.98 7.31
N LEU A 98 5.17 10.23 7.73
CA LEU A 98 5.10 10.59 9.13
C LEU A 98 3.65 11.01 9.42
N SER A 99 3.06 10.58 10.53
CA SER A 99 1.77 11.12 10.93
C SER A 99 1.85 12.63 11.16
N GLY A 100 0.69 13.29 11.21
CA GLY A 100 0.59 14.63 11.77
C GLY A 100 1.14 14.69 13.20
N SER A 101 1.40 15.92 13.67
CA SER A 101 1.81 16.18 15.07
C SER A 101 0.63 16.20 16.06
N THR A 102 -0.56 16.01 15.53
CA THR A 102 -1.85 16.16 16.17
C THR A 102 -2.57 14.82 16.30
N ILE A 103 -1.86 13.69 16.34
CA ILE A 103 -2.48 12.38 16.57
C ILE A 103 -3.04 12.21 17.99
N TRP A 104 -3.87 11.18 18.17
CA TRP A 104 -4.29 10.68 19.47
C TRP A 104 -3.90 9.20 19.64
N LEU A 105 -3.24 8.87 20.75
CA LEU A 105 -2.84 7.50 21.09
C LEU A 105 -3.10 7.22 22.56
N GLU A 106 -4.03 6.31 22.87
CA GLU A 106 -4.28 5.91 24.25
C GLU A 106 -4.67 4.43 24.37
N GLY A 107 -3.94 3.69 25.21
CA GLY A 107 -4.21 2.28 25.48
C GLY A 107 -3.86 1.30 24.35
N VAL A 108 -3.24 1.77 23.26
CA VAL A 108 -2.86 0.94 22.10
C VAL A 108 -1.43 0.44 22.22
N ALA A 109 -1.24 -0.88 22.14
CA ALA A 109 0.08 -1.49 22.10
C ALA A 109 0.68 -1.39 20.69
N LEU A 110 1.72 -0.57 20.54
CA LEU A 110 2.46 -0.37 19.28
C LEU A 110 3.80 -1.13 19.31
N PRO A 111 4.34 -1.56 18.16
CA PRO A 111 3.87 -1.30 16.79
C PRO A 111 2.76 -2.26 16.32
N LEU A 112 1.94 -1.79 15.38
CA LEU A 112 0.94 -2.58 14.66
C LEU A 112 1.37 -2.73 13.19
N ARG A 113 1.08 -3.87 12.58
CA ARG A 113 1.51 -4.22 11.22
C ARG A 113 0.36 -4.79 10.42
N ASN A 114 0.36 -4.49 9.12
CA ASN A 114 -0.54 -5.05 8.12
C ASN A 114 -2.04 -4.88 8.48
N LEU A 115 -2.42 -3.71 9.00
CA LEU A 115 -3.82 -3.44 9.33
C LEU A 115 -4.57 -3.03 8.05
N PRO A 116 -5.60 -3.78 7.61
CA PRO A 116 -6.41 -3.40 6.46
C PRO A 116 -7.20 -2.11 6.75
N VAL A 117 -7.32 -1.25 5.74
CA VAL A 117 -8.04 0.03 5.88
C VAL A 117 -9.41 -0.05 5.20
N ALA A 118 -10.47 0.09 5.99
CA ALA A 118 -11.84 0.18 5.51
C ALA A 118 -12.17 1.64 5.14
N ILE A 119 -12.32 1.91 3.85
CA ILE A 119 -12.63 3.24 3.32
C ILE A 119 -14.13 3.32 2.96
N PRO A 120 -14.90 4.23 3.57
CA PRO A 120 -16.31 4.40 3.24
C PRO A 120 -16.46 5.01 1.85
N VAL A 121 -17.26 4.38 0.99
CA VAL A 121 -17.56 4.87 -0.37
C VAL A 121 -18.73 5.85 -0.37
N ASP A 122 -19.71 5.64 0.53
CA ASP A 122 -20.84 6.53 0.74
C ASP A 122 -20.67 7.29 2.06
N GLU A 123 -20.81 8.61 2.00
CA GLU A 123 -20.62 9.51 3.14
C GLU A 123 -21.94 9.83 3.85
N ALA A 124 -23.09 9.47 3.26
CA ALA A 124 -24.40 9.75 3.83
C ALA A 124 -24.69 8.89 5.07
N ASP A 125 -24.24 7.63 5.07
CA ASP A 125 -24.32 6.70 6.20
C ASP A 125 -22.98 5.99 6.39
N LEU A 126 -22.11 6.62 7.20
CA LEU A 126 -20.77 6.10 7.48
C LEU A 126 -20.79 4.71 8.14
N VAL A 127 -21.80 4.40 8.97
CA VAL A 127 -21.86 3.12 9.68
C VAL A 127 -22.07 1.99 8.68
N ALA A 128 -23.03 2.16 7.77
CA ALA A 128 -23.28 1.19 6.70
C ALA A 128 -22.10 1.12 5.73
N ALA A 129 -21.51 2.26 5.38
CA ALA A 129 -20.38 2.31 4.45
C ALA A 129 -19.12 1.61 4.99
N TRP A 130 -18.77 1.79 6.27
CA TRP A 130 -17.66 1.06 6.90
C TRP A 130 -17.95 -0.44 6.99
N GLN A 131 -19.17 -0.84 7.35
CA GLN A 131 -19.55 -2.25 7.35
C GLN A 131 -19.37 -2.87 5.95
N GLN A 132 -19.84 -2.19 4.92
CA GLN A 132 -19.69 -2.64 3.55
C GLN A 132 -18.22 -2.73 3.12
N ALA A 133 -17.39 -1.74 3.50
CA ALA A 133 -15.97 -1.75 3.20
C ALA A 133 -15.24 -2.92 3.87
N LEU A 134 -15.57 -3.23 5.13
CA LEU A 134 -15.03 -4.40 5.84
C LEU A 134 -15.45 -5.72 5.18
N MET A 135 -16.73 -5.83 4.78
CA MET A 135 -17.21 -7.01 4.04
C MET A 135 -16.47 -7.21 2.72
N GLN A 136 -16.14 -6.13 1.99
CA GLN A 136 -15.37 -6.22 0.74
C GLN A 136 -13.92 -6.67 0.95
N LEU A 137 -13.41 -6.51 2.17
CA LEU A 137 -12.08 -6.96 2.59
C LEU A 137 -12.12 -8.35 3.25
N ASP A 138 -13.28 -9.01 3.27
CA ASP A 138 -13.52 -10.29 3.95
C ASP A 138 -13.19 -10.23 5.46
N LEU A 139 -13.48 -9.11 6.13
CA LEU A 139 -13.24 -8.90 7.56
C LEU A 139 -14.53 -8.96 8.39
N ASP A 140 -14.47 -9.61 9.54
CA ASP A 140 -15.51 -9.57 10.56
C ASP A 140 -15.29 -8.37 11.50
N PRO A 141 -16.24 -7.40 11.52
CA PRO A 141 -16.11 -6.20 12.35
C PRO A 141 -16.06 -6.47 13.86
N GLN A 142 -16.43 -7.67 14.33
CA GLN A 142 -16.44 -8.01 15.76
C GLN A 142 -15.18 -8.75 16.23
N THR A 143 -14.36 -9.29 15.32
CA THR A 143 -13.21 -10.12 15.69
C THR A 143 -11.90 -9.70 15.05
N ASP A 144 -11.92 -9.10 13.86
CA ASP A 144 -10.70 -8.77 13.15
C ASP A 144 -10.17 -7.38 13.51
N ALA A 145 -8.86 -7.19 13.35
CA ALA A 145 -8.22 -5.88 13.51
C ALA A 145 -8.23 -5.13 12.17
N TYR A 146 -8.69 -3.88 12.19
CA TYR A 146 -8.79 -3.01 11.01
C TYR A 146 -8.63 -1.54 11.39
N VAL A 147 -8.46 -0.68 10.37
CA VAL A 147 -8.49 0.78 10.50
C VAL A 147 -9.70 1.32 9.76
N LEU A 148 -10.49 2.19 10.39
CA LEU A 148 -11.54 2.94 9.72
C LEU A 148 -10.98 4.24 9.14
N ALA A 149 -11.10 4.46 7.84
CA ALA A 149 -10.76 5.73 7.24
C ALA A 149 -11.94 6.71 7.30
N LEU A 150 -11.65 7.97 7.56
CA LEU A 150 -12.61 9.06 7.38
C LEU A 150 -12.64 9.49 5.90
N PRO A 151 -13.81 9.90 5.37
CA PRO A 151 -13.87 10.45 4.02
C PRO A 151 -12.97 11.69 3.86
N GLY A 152 -12.12 11.71 2.83
CA GLY A 152 -11.19 12.82 2.54
C GLY A 152 -11.87 14.15 2.20
N SER A 153 -13.13 14.10 1.78
CA SER A 153 -13.98 15.27 1.47
C SER A 153 -14.51 16.00 2.71
N LEU A 154 -14.42 15.40 3.90
CA LEU A 154 -14.98 15.98 5.11
C LEU A 154 -14.36 17.35 5.38
N PRO A 155 -15.19 18.40 5.57
CA PRO A 155 -14.68 19.72 5.84
C PRO A 155 -14.08 19.78 7.25
N VAL A 156 -12.95 20.48 7.40
CA VAL A 156 -12.28 20.67 8.71
C VAL A 156 -13.08 21.65 9.57
N ARG A 157 -14.20 21.17 10.14
CA ARG A 157 -15.17 21.97 10.91
C ARG A 157 -15.74 21.12 12.04
N TYR A 158 -16.01 21.79 13.17
CA TYR A 158 -16.56 21.13 14.37
C TYR A 158 -17.85 20.35 14.12
N ALA A 159 -18.77 20.89 13.30
CA ALA A 159 -20.03 20.21 12.98
C ALA A 159 -19.81 18.87 12.23
N ALA A 160 -18.85 18.81 11.31
CA ALA A 160 -18.51 17.56 10.62
C ALA A 160 -17.87 16.55 11.57
N LEU A 161 -17.05 17.04 12.50
CA LEU A 161 -16.43 16.21 13.53
C LEU A 161 -17.46 15.53 14.43
N LEU A 162 -18.52 16.26 14.83
CA LEU A 162 -19.61 15.68 15.62
C LEU A 162 -20.35 14.56 14.88
N THR A 163 -20.64 14.74 13.58
CA THR A 163 -21.25 13.69 12.76
C THR A 163 -20.38 12.44 12.71
N VAL A 164 -19.06 12.59 12.56
CA VAL A 164 -18.11 11.48 12.57
C VAL A 164 -18.07 10.80 13.93
N ILE A 165 -18.08 11.56 15.02
CA ILE A 165 -18.10 11.02 16.38
C ILE A 165 -19.35 10.16 16.60
N ASP A 166 -20.53 10.68 16.26
CA ASP A 166 -21.79 9.96 16.41
C ASP A 166 -21.78 8.66 15.59
N ALA A 167 -21.26 8.71 14.36
CA ALA A 167 -21.13 7.53 13.51
C ALA A 167 -20.15 6.49 14.09
N LEU A 168 -18.96 6.91 14.55
CA LEU A 168 -17.98 6.00 15.15
C LEU A 168 -18.52 5.33 16.41
N LEU A 169 -19.20 6.09 17.28
CA LEU A 169 -19.82 5.56 18.49
C LEU A 169 -20.94 4.57 18.17
N ALA A 170 -21.79 4.89 17.19
CA ALA A 170 -22.84 3.98 16.72
C ALA A 170 -22.24 2.70 16.11
N PHE A 171 -21.16 2.82 15.34
CA PHE A 171 -20.46 1.69 14.74
C PHE A 171 -19.87 0.75 15.82
N VAL A 172 -19.13 1.29 16.79
CA VAL A 172 -18.54 0.51 17.89
C VAL A 172 -19.61 -0.14 18.77
N ALA A 173 -20.72 0.56 19.04
CA ALA A 173 -21.83 -0.01 19.80
C ALA A 173 -22.52 -1.16 19.05
N ARG A 174 -22.61 -1.06 17.72
CA ARG A 174 -23.22 -2.08 16.86
C ARG A 174 -22.30 -3.29 16.63
N TYR A 175 -21.00 -3.06 16.57
CA TYR A 175 -19.98 -4.07 16.35
C TYR A 175 -18.90 -4.02 17.46
N PRO A 176 -19.19 -4.56 18.65
CA PRO A 176 -18.20 -4.63 19.72
C PRO A 176 -17.02 -5.49 19.27
N ASN A 177 -15.80 -4.97 19.40
CA ASN A 177 -14.58 -5.63 18.95
C ASN A 177 -13.52 -5.58 20.09
N PRO A 178 -12.78 -6.67 20.37
CA PRO A 178 -11.72 -6.67 21.38
C PRO A 178 -10.48 -5.86 20.98
N HIS A 179 -10.28 -5.58 19.69
CA HIS A 179 -9.17 -4.78 19.18
C HIS A 179 -9.39 -3.28 19.43
N PRO A 180 -8.30 -2.47 19.51
CA PRO A 180 -8.42 -1.02 19.61
C PRO A 180 -9.25 -0.42 18.47
N LEU A 181 -9.98 0.68 18.73
CA LEU A 181 -10.53 1.51 17.66
C LEU A 181 -9.38 2.28 17.01
N LEU A 182 -9.11 1.96 15.74
CA LEU A 182 -8.08 2.62 14.93
C LEU A 182 -8.76 3.44 13.84
N VAL A 183 -8.47 4.74 13.80
CA VAL A 183 -9.03 5.67 12.82
C VAL A 183 -7.90 6.36 12.08
N VAL A 184 -8.04 6.49 10.76
CA VAL A 184 -7.14 7.28 9.91
C VAL A 184 -7.90 8.40 9.20
N ALA A 185 -7.28 9.57 9.11
CA ALA A 185 -7.83 10.73 8.41
C ALA A 185 -6.76 11.39 7.53
N GLU A 186 -7.17 11.89 6.37
CA GLU A 186 -6.33 12.75 5.54
C GLU A 186 -6.24 14.17 6.11
N GLN A 187 -7.29 14.60 6.80
CA GLN A 187 -7.38 15.92 7.42
C GLN A 187 -6.76 15.93 8.83
N ASP A 188 -6.31 17.11 9.28
CA ASP A 188 -5.84 17.37 10.65
C ASP A 188 -7.01 17.31 11.66
N PHE A 189 -7.36 16.09 12.07
CA PHE A 189 -8.45 15.81 13.00
C PHE A 189 -8.02 15.07 14.27
N GLY A 190 -6.81 14.53 14.33
CA GLY A 190 -6.41 13.49 15.27
C GLY A 190 -6.73 13.85 16.72
N LYS A 191 -6.29 15.03 17.15
CA LYS A 191 -6.37 15.47 18.54
C LYS A 191 -7.79 15.88 18.89
N ALA A 192 -8.47 16.60 18.00
CA ALA A 192 -9.83 17.04 18.23
C ALA A 192 -10.79 15.84 18.30
N LEU A 193 -10.66 14.88 17.37
CA LEU A 193 -11.45 13.66 17.34
C LEU A 193 -11.18 12.80 18.58
N GLY A 194 -9.90 12.56 18.89
CA GLY A 194 -9.48 11.78 20.04
C GLY A 194 -9.98 12.36 21.36
N MET A 195 -9.84 13.66 21.57
CA MET A 195 -10.31 14.35 22.79
C MET A 195 -11.82 14.23 22.99
N LEU A 196 -12.60 14.24 21.92
CA LEU A 196 -14.06 14.18 22.00
C LEU A 196 -14.60 12.74 22.10
N LEU A 197 -13.92 11.77 21.48
CA LEU A 197 -14.26 10.35 21.60
C LEU A 197 -13.87 9.77 22.96
N ARG A 198 -12.73 10.21 23.51
CA ARG A 198 -12.14 9.59 24.70
C ARG A 198 -13.10 9.49 25.91
N PRO A 199 -13.86 10.54 26.29
CA PRO A 199 -14.80 10.46 27.40
C PRO A 199 -15.92 9.42 27.21
N GLN A 200 -16.23 9.07 25.96
CA GLN A 200 -17.25 8.10 25.58
C GLN A 200 -16.68 6.67 25.49
N LEU A 201 -15.36 6.54 25.30
CA LEU A 201 -14.64 5.29 25.12
C LEU A 201 -13.66 5.00 26.28
N GLN A 202 -14.02 5.34 27.52
CA GLN A 202 -13.10 5.35 28.67
C GLN A 202 -12.27 4.07 28.90
N GLN A 203 -12.79 2.91 28.51
CA GLN A 203 -12.11 1.62 28.69
C GLN A 203 -11.64 1.00 27.38
N HIS A 204 -11.99 1.60 26.24
CA HIS A 204 -11.65 1.05 24.93
C HIS A 204 -10.43 1.78 24.35
N PRO A 205 -9.34 1.06 24.04
CA PRO A 205 -8.16 1.66 23.40
C PRO A 205 -8.51 2.40 22.11
N LEU A 206 -7.87 3.55 21.89
CA LEU A 206 -8.15 4.44 20.76
C LEU A 206 -6.84 4.96 20.15
N ALA A 207 -6.72 4.83 18.84
CA ALA A 207 -5.76 5.58 18.05
C ALA A 207 -6.48 6.36 16.93
N VAL A 208 -6.17 7.65 16.81
CA VAL A 208 -6.56 8.47 15.68
C VAL A 208 -5.28 9.03 15.05
N ILE A 209 -5.03 8.65 13.81
CA ILE A 209 -3.87 9.07 13.03
C ILE A 209 -4.36 9.99 11.90
N ASP A 210 -3.87 11.22 11.87
CA ASP A 210 -4.21 12.21 10.86
C ASP A 210 -3.07 12.50 9.88
N GLU A 211 -3.40 13.25 8.83
CA GLU A 211 -2.51 13.61 7.73
C GLU A 211 -1.93 12.39 7.00
N VAL A 212 -2.70 11.30 6.93
CA VAL A 212 -2.32 10.08 6.21
C VAL A 212 -3.30 9.83 5.06
N VAL A 213 -2.79 9.88 3.84
CA VAL A 213 -3.56 9.57 2.63
C VAL A 213 -3.59 8.06 2.41
N VAL A 214 -4.79 7.51 2.24
CA VAL A 214 -5.06 6.08 1.99
C VAL A 214 -5.94 5.88 0.77
N ARG A 215 -5.85 4.71 0.15
CA ARG A 215 -6.64 4.30 -1.01
C ARG A 215 -7.27 2.93 -0.76
N ALA A 216 -8.31 2.62 -1.54
CA ALA A 216 -9.02 1.36 -1.40
C ALA A 216 -8.05 0.17 -1.59
N GLY A 217 -8.10 -0.78 -0.66
CA GLY A 217 -7.19 -1.94 -0.62
C GLY A 217 -5.86 -1.69 0.09
N ASP A 218 -5.61 -0.50 0.62
CA ASP A 218 -4.40 -0.23 1.39
C ASP A 218 -4.43 -0.89 2.78
N TYR A 219 -3.22 -1.16 3.25
CA TYR A 219 -2.88 -1.60 4.59
C TYR A 219 -1.94 -0.58 5.24
N ILE A 220 -2.04 -0.46 6.55
CA ILE A 220 -1.19 0.44 7.33
C ILE A 220 -0.36 -0.35 8.35
N ASP A 221 0.92 0.02 8.45
CA ASP A 221 1.72 -0.23 9.65
C ASP A 221 1.81 1.05 10.49
N ILE A 222 1.66 0.90 11.80
CA ILE A 222 1.85 1.97 12.78
C ILE A 222 3.05 1.60 13.64
N GLY A 223 4.15 2.34 13.49
CA GLY A 223 5.36 2.06 14.25
C GLY A 223 5.34 2.58 15.69
N THR A 224 6.48 2.47 16.36
CA THR A 224 6.64 2.97 17.73
C THR A 224 6.58 4.50 17.77
N PRO A 225 5.91 5.11 18.76
CA PRO A 225 5.84 6.56 18.86
C PRO A 225 7.22 7.21 19.01
N LEU A 226 7.36 8.36 18.37
CA LEU A 226 8.52 9.23 18.43
C LEU A 226 8.19 10.48 19.25
N PHE A 227 9.23 11.22 19.65
CA PHE A 227 9.08 12.53 20.31
C PHE A 227 8.13 12.56 21.52
N GLY A 228 8.13 11.49 22.33
CA GLY A 228 7.29 11.40 23.53
C GLY A 228 5.82 11.10 23.25
N GLY A 229 5.49 10.53 22.08
CA GLY A 229 4.12 10.09 21.76
C GLY A 229 3.33 11.02 20.85
N SER A 230 3.93 12.13 20.41
CA SER A 230 3.27 13.14 19.58
C SER A 230 3.15 12.77 18.10
N VAL A 231 3.95 11.81 17.64
CA VAL A 231 4.02 11.39 16.24
C VAL A 231 4.33 9.90 16.16
N VAL A 232 3.80 9.21 15.15
CA VAL A 232 4.17 7.83 14.81
C VAL A 232 4.62 7.72 13.34
N PRO A 233 5.61 6.87 13.03
CA PRO A 233 5.89 6.52 11.65
C PRO A 233 4.78 5.61 11.12
N VAL A 234 4.25 5.96 9.95
CA VAL A 234 3.14 5.26 9.31
C VAL A 234 3.59 4.76 7.95
N THR A 235 3.41 3.47 7.67
CA THR A 235 3.70 2.93 6.33
C THR A 235 2.40 2.53 5.67
N VAL A 236 2.05 3.19 4.57
CA VAL A 236 0.91 2.80 3.73
C VAL A 236 1.41 1.83 2.67
N LYS A 237 0.70 0.72 2.49
CA LYS A 237 1.06 -0.36 1.59
C LYS A 237 -0.17 -0.78 0.82
N SER A 238 -0.05 -1.02 -0.48
CA SER A 238 -1.17 -1.63 -1.23
C SER A 238 -1.19 -3.16 -1.16
N LEU A 239 -0.27 -3.77 -0.41
CA LEU A 239 -0.17 -5.22 -0.18
C LEU A 239 0.38 -5.51 1.24
N ALA A 240 -0.24 -6.46 1.94
CA ALA A 240 0.25 -7.00 3.20
C ALA A 240 1.24 -8.15 2.97
N PHE A 241 2.34 -8.16 3.72
CA PHE A 241 3.31 -9.25 3.69
C PHE A 241 3.29 -9.99 5.02
N PRO A 242 3.25 -11.34 5.03
CA PRO A 242 3.36 -12.11 6.27
C PRO A 242 4.70 -11.79 6.95
N SER A 243 4.63 -11.60 8.27
CA SER A 243 5.77 -11.33 9.16
C SER A 243 6.54 -12.59 9.49
#